data_AF-A0A1W6EVD3-F1
#
_entry.id   AF-A0A1W6EVD3-F1
#
_cell.length_a   1.000
_cell.length_b   1.000
_cell.length_c   1.000
_cell.angle_alpha   90.00
_cell.angle_beta   90.00
_cell.angle_gamma   90.00
#
_symmetry.space_group_name_H-M   'P 1'
#
loop_
_entity.id
_entity.type
_entity.pdbx_description
1 polymer ?
#
loop_
_entity_poly.entity_id
_entity_poly.type
_entity_poly.pdbx_seq_one_letter_code
_entity_poly.pdbx_strand_id
1 'polypeptide(L)'
;GDTIYVKVSAKFGKNIDELLDMILLQAEVMELKANPDQNAAGAVVEARLDQGKGSVATLLVQQGTLHVGDPIVVGDTFGRVRTMTNENGRRIKDATPSTPVEITGLNGVPEAGDHFVVFDDEKTARAAGEERAKRAEDEKRRRTSHVTLDNLFDTMKKGEMKSLPIII
;
A
#
# COMPACT_ATOMS: atom_id res chain seq x y z
N GLY A 1 22.52 -14.64 -22.69
CA GLY A 1 21.33 -15.40 -22.29
C GLY A 1 21.14 -15.07 -20.86
N ASP A 2 20.29 -14.09 -20.60
CA ASP A 2 20.48 -13.17 -19.45
C ASP A 2 19.63 -13.56 -18.24
N THR A 3 19.08 -14.77 -18.26
CA THR A 3 18.19 -15.29 -17.22
C THR A 3 18.90 -16.43 -16.49
N ILE A 4 19.09 -16.26 -15.18
CA ILE A 4 19.66 -17.28 -14.29
C ILE A 4 18.58 -18.32 -13.98
N TYR A 5 18.94 -19.61 -13.99
CA TYR A 5 18.04 -20.72 -13.66
C TYR A 5 18.61 -21.55 -12.51
N VAL A 6 17.79 -21.82 -11.48
CA VAL A 6 18.15 -22.70 -10.35
C VAL A 6 17.09 -23.77 -10.19
N LYS A 7 17.49 -25.05 -10.17
CA LYS A 7 16.56 -26.17 -10.00
C LYS A 7 16.31 -26.41 -8.51
N VAL A 8 15.15 -26.00 -8.00
CA VAL A 8 14.83 -26.09 -6.57
C VAL A 8 13.78 -27.15 -6.25
N SER A 9 13.77 -27.60 -5.00
CA SER A 9 12.63 -28.32 -4.44
C SER A 9 12.31 -27.83 -3.03
N ALA A 10 11.24 -27.04 -2.89
CA ALA A 10 10.80 -26.51 -1.60
C ALA A 10 10.35 -27.63 -0.62
N LYS A 11 9.79 -28.74 -1.14
CA LYS A 11 9.36 -29.88 -0.31
C LYS A 11 10.53 -30.64 0.31
N PHE A 12 11.62 -30.78 -0.43
CA PHE A 12 12.80 -31.54 0.02
C PHE A 12 13.96 -30.63 0.45
N GLY A 13 13.77 -29.31 0.43
CA GLY A 13 14.80 -28.32 0.75
C GLY A 13 16.01 -28.34 -0.19
N LYS A 14 15.88 -28.83 -1.44
CA LYS A 14 17.01 -28.94 -2.36
C LYS A 14 17.30 -27.60 -3.04
N ASN A 15 18.57 -27.22 -3.08
CA ASN A 15 19.13 -26.07 -3.79
C ASN A 15 18.53 -24.71 -3.38
N ILE A 16 18.07 -24.58 -2.12
CA ILE A 16 17.59 -23.30 -1.57
C ILE A 16 18.76 -22.33 -1.35
N ASP A 17 19.90 -22.84 -0.89
CA ASP A 17 21.12 -22.03 -0.71
C ASP A 17 21.63 -21.51 -2.06
N GLU A 18 21.65 -22.35 -3.10
CA GLU A 18 22.02 -21.95 -4.46
C GLU A 18 21.07 -20.86 -5.01
N LEU A 19 19.76 -20.96 -4.72
CA LEU A 19 18.81 -19.92 -5.11
C LEU A 19 19.10 -18.60 -4.38
N LEU A 20 19.41 -18.65 -3.08
CA LEU A 20 19.75 -17.48 -2.30
C LEU A 20 21.01 -16.79 -2.84
N ASP A 21 22.06 -17.55 -3.13
CA ASP A 21 23.30 -17.02 -3.71
C ASP A 21 23.06 -16.33 -5.05
N MET A 22 22.22 -16.91 -5.91
CA MET A 22 21.88 -16.29 -7.19
C MET A 22 21.05 -15.01 -7.02
N ILE A 23 20.16 -14.93 -6.02
CA ILE A 23 19.41 -13.70 -5.70
C ILE A 23 20.37 -12.60 -5.22
N LEU A 24 21.32 -12.94 -4.35
CA LEU A 24 22.32 -11.99 -3.84
C LEU A 24 23.23 -11.50 -4.96
N LEU A 25 23.72 -12.40 -5.82
CA LEU A 25 24.52 -12.05 -7.00
C LEU A 25 23.77 -11.09 -7.92
N GLN A 26 22.49 -11.38 -8.20
CA GLN A 26 21.66 -10.51 -9.04
C GLN A 26 21.45 -9.13 -8.40
N ALA A 27 21.23 -9.06 -7.08
CA ALA A 27 21.06 -7.80 -6.37
C ALA A 27 22.34 -6.94 -6.39
N GLU A 28 23.52 -7.57 -6.30
CA GLU A 28 24.81 -6.89 -6.41
C GLU A 28 25.03 -6.33 -7.83
N VAL A 29 24.75 -7.12 -8.87
CA VAL A 29 24.83 -6.69 -10.28
C VAL A 29 23.90 -5.51 -10.58
N MET A 30 22.73 -5.45 -9.92
CA MET A 30 21.77 -4.35 -10.08
C MET A 30 22.15 -3.07 -9.32
N GLU A 31 23.15 -3.13 -8.44
CA GLU A 31 23.58 -2.03 -7.56
C GLU A 31 22.41 -1.33 -6.83
N LEU A 32 21.49 -2.12 -6.24
CA LEU A 32 20.34 -1.58 -5.54
C LEU A 32 20.78 -0.69 -4.36
N LYS A 33 20.33 0.58 -4.36
CA LYS A 33 20.66 1.58 -3.34
C LYS A 33 19.41 2.28 -2.84
N ALA A 34 19.38 2.61 -1.55
CA ALA A 34 18.35 3.44 -0.94
C ALA A 34 19.00 4.40 0.06
N ASN A 35 18.50 5.64 0.11
CA ASN A 35 18.96 6.62 1.09
C ASN A 35 18.03 6.57 2.32
N PRO A 36 18.54 6.22 3.52
CA PRO A 36 17.76 6.20 4.77
C PRO A 36 17.60 7.57 5.42
N ASP A 37 18.41 8.57 5.05
CA ASP A 37 18.52 9.88 5.70
C ASP A 37 17.52 10.92 5.15
N GLN A 38 16.39 10.45 4.64
CA GLN A 38 15.32 11.28 4.09
C GLN A 38 13.96 10.81 4.59
N ASN A 39 12.91 11.56 4.27
CA ASN A 39 11.55 11.19 4.63
C ASN A 39 11.13 9.88 3.98
N ALA A 40 10.39 9.07 4.73
CA ALA A 40 9.99 7.76 4.28
C ALA A 40 9.02 7.82 3.11
N ALA A 41 9.25 6.98 2.12
CA ALA A 41 8.35 6.74 1.01
C ALA A 41 8.35 5.27 0.61
N GLY A 42 7.24 4.81 0.06
CA GLY A 42 7.08 3.43 -0.37
C GLY A 42 5.65 3.10 -0.77
N ALA A 43 5.28 1.84 -0.63
CA ALA A 43 3.99 1.33 -1.08
C ALA A 43 3.27 0.50 -0.02
N VAL A 44 1.94 0.48 -0.09
CA VAL A 44 1.09 -0.40 0.70
C VAL A 44 1.12 -1.80 0.13
N VAL A 45 1.44 -2.78 0.97
CA VAL A 45 1.37 -4.20 0.62
C VAL A 45 -0.05 -4.71 0.82
N GLU A 46 -0.62 -4.43 1.99
CA GLU A 46 -1.99 -4.80 2.35
C GLU A 46 -2.55 -3.83 3.39
N ALA A 47 -3.87 -3.71 3.46
CA ALA A 47 -4.54 -2.91 4.46
C ALA A 47 -5.87 -3.55 4.86
N ARG A 48 -6.25 -3.35 6.13
CA ARG A 48 -7.49 -3.89 6.70
C ARG A 48 -8.01 -3.02 7.84
N LEU A 49 -9.31 -3.16 8.12
CA LEU A 49 -9.92 -2.61 9.33
C LEU A 49 -9.89 -3.66 10.43
N ASP A 50 -9.22 -3.36 11.54
CA ASP A 50 -9.08 -4.26 12.68
C ASP A 50 -9.91 -3.76 13.87
N GLN A 51 -10.65 -4.68 14.50
CA GLN A 51 -11.53 -4.35 15.61
C GLN A 51 -10.72 -3.98 16.87
N GLY A 52 -10.70 -2.68 17.18
CA GLY A 52 -10.00 -2.13 18.35
C GLY A 52 -8.70 -1.42 18.01
N LYS A 53 -8.04 -1.76 16.90
CA LYS A 53 -6.88 -1.01 16.40
C LYS A 53 -7.24 0.05 15.35
N GLY A 54 -8.39 -0.07 14.69
CA GLY A 54 -8.83 0.84 13.63
C GLY A 54 -8.21 0.46 12.29
N SER A 55 -7.86 1.45 11.47
CA SER A 55 -7.18 1.21 10.19
C SER A 55 -5.75 0.71 10.43
N VAL A 56 -5.45 -0.45 9.85
CA VAL A 56 -4.15 -1.11 9.89
C VAL A 56 -3.65 -1.27 8.46
N ALA A 57 -2.41 -0.87 8.20
CA ALA A 57 -1.78 -1.02 6.90
C ALA A 57 -0.37 -1.58 7.04
N THR A 58 -0.03 -2.56 6.21
CA THR A 58 1.34 -3.07 6.06
C THR A 58 1.99 -2.31 4.93
N LEU A 59 3.03 -1.55 5.25
CA LEU A 59 3.80 -0.72 4.32
C LEU A 59 5.15 -1.37 4.04
N LEU A 60 5.65 -1.24 2.82
CA LEU A 60 7.04 -1.52 2.48
C LEU A 60 7.78 -0.19 2.30
N VAL A 61 8.72 0.10 3.18
CA VAL A 61 9.56 1.30 3.09
C VAL A 61 10.57 1.10 1.97
N GLN A 62 10.57 1.96 0.96
CA GLN A 62 11.48 1.89 -0.18
C GLN A 62 12.60 2.93 -0.11
N GLN A 63 12.29 4.09 0.48
CA GLN A 63 13.21 5.20 0.66
C GLN A 63 13.00 5.82 2.04
N GLY A 64 14.05 6.42 2.60
CA GLY A 64 14.00 7.10 3.88
C GLY A 64 13.78 6.16 5.06
N THR A 65 13.53 6.74 6.23
CA THR A 65 13.26 5.99 7.46
C THR A 65 11.92 6.43 8.03
N LEU A 66 11.01 5.49 8.26
CA LEU A 66 9.70 5.74 8.84
C LEU A 66 9.78 5.66 10.36
N HIS A 67 9.21 6.64 11.06
CA HIS A 67 9.23 6.70 12.52
C HIS A 67 7.82 6.74 13.10
N VAL A 68 7.71 6.30 14.36
CA VAL A 68 6.47 6.46 15.13
C VAL A 68 6.25 7.95 15.40
N GLY A 69 5.09 8.45 14.99
CA GLY A 69 4.71 9.86 15.11
C GLY A 69 4.85 10.66 13.82
N ASP A 70 5.33 10.06 12.74
CA ASP A 70 5.44 10.71 11.44
C ASP A 70 4.05 11.04 10.86
N PRO A 71 3.84 12.26 10.33
CA PRO A 71 2.66 12.59 9.57
C PRO A 71 2.80 12.01 8.16
N ILE A 72 1.81 11.22 7.75
CA ILE A 72 1.87 10.36 6.57
C ILE A 72 0.62 10.55 5.71
N VAL A 73 0.82 10.56 4.39
CA VAL A 73 -0.25 10.49 3.39
C VAL A 73 -0.07 9.19 2.61
N VAL A 74 -1.14 8.40 2.49
CA VAL A 74 -1.15 7.09 1.83
C VAL A 74 -2.31 7.07 0.84
N GLY A 75 -2.02 7.13 -0.47
CA GLY A 75 -3.08 7.25 -1.48
C GLY A 75 -3.95 8.49 -1.25
N ASP A 76 -5.25 8.25 -1.04
CA ASP A 76 -6.27 9.24 -0.67
C ASP A 76 -6.53 9.33 0.85
N THR A 77 -5.84 8.52 1.66
CA THR A 77 -5.90 8.54 3.12
C THR A 77 -4.73 9.31 3.73
N PHE A 78 -4.88 9.73 4.98
CA PHE A 78 -3.81 10.43 5.71
C PHE A 78 -3.92 10.20 7.21
N GLY A 79 -2.86 10.53 7.94
CA GLY A 79 -2.88 10.43 9.38
C GLY A 79 -1.51 10.61 10.00
N ARG A 80 -1.36 10.04 11.19
CA ARG A 80 -0.12 10.06 11.95
C ARG A 80 0.19 8.65 12.42
N VAL A 81 1.43 8.19 12.21
CA VAL A 81 1.83 6.84 12.62
C VAL A 81 1.75 6.71 14.13
N ARG A 82 0.80 5.92 14.63
CA ARG A 82 0.55 5.76 16.07
C ARG A 82 1.37 4.62 16.65
N THR A 83 1.49 3.52 15.93
CA THR A 83 2.28 2.35 16.30
C THR A 83 2.88 1.72 15.07
N MET A 84 4.05 1.11 15.22
CA MET A 84 4.69 0.29 14.20
C MET A 84 5.05 -1.08 14.76
N THR A 85 4.79 -2.12 13.97
CA THR A 85 5.09 -3.51 14.31
C THR A 85 5.79 -4.17 13.11
N ASN A 86 6.85 -4.93 13.36
CA ASN A 86 7.56 -5.66 12.32
C ASN A 86 6.87 -6.99 11.96
N GLU A 87 7.41 -7.70 10.97
CA GLU A 87 6.93 -9.00 10.48
C GLU A 87 6.91 -10.10 11.54
N ASN A 88 7.68 -9.93 12.62
CA ASN A 88 7.73 -10.85 13.77
C ASN A 88 6.73 -10.46 14.89
N GLY A 89 5.86 -9.48 14.67
CA GLY A 89 4.89 -9.01 15.66
C GLY A 89 5.49 -8.17 16.79
N ARG A 90 6.75 -7.72 16.66
CA ARG A 90 7.43 -6.90 17.67
C ARG A 90 7.26 -5.42 17.34
N ARG A 91 7.02 -4.62 18.38
CA ARG A 91 6.96 -3.16 18.22
C ARG A 91 8.33 -2.59 17.90
N ILE A 92 8.39 -1.74 16.89
CA ILE A 92 9.58 -1.02 16.46
C ILE A 92 9.31 0.48 16.48
N LYS A 93 10.38 1.29 16.56
CA LYS A 93 10.28 2.75 16.54
C LYS A 93 10.62 3.35 15.19
N ASP A 94 11.48 2.66 14.45
CA ASP A 94 12.07 3.11 13.20
C ASP A 94 12.05 1.94 12.20
N ALA A 95 11.71 2.22 10.95
CA ALA A 95 11.71 1.25 9.85
C ALA A 95 12.52 1.83 8.67
N THR A 96 13.66 1.20 8.38
CA THR A 96 14.58 1.61 7.31
C THR A 96 14.16 1.06 5.94
N PRO A 97 14.79 1.49 4.83
CA PRO A 97 14.47 0.95 3.51
C PRO A 97 14.54 -0.58 3.44
N SER A 98 13.68 -1.17 2.61
CA SER A 98 13.44 -2.62 2.46
C SER A 98 12.78 -3.31 3.66
N THR A 99 12.29 -2.56 4.65
CA THR A 99 11.61 -3.12 5.82
C THR A 99 10.10 -3.09 5.64
N PRO A 100 9.39 -4.24 5.76
CA PRO A 100 7.95 -4.24 5.90
C PRO A 100 7.53 -3.85 7.32
N VAL A 101 6.54 -2.98 7.45
CA VAL A 101 6.06 -2.49 8.74
C VAL A 101 4.54 -2.34 8.76
N GLU A 102 3.91 -2.92 9.78
CA GLU A 102 2.48 -2.75 10.05
C GLU A 102 2.30 -1.48 10.89
N ILE A 103 1.51 -0.53 10.37
CA ILE A 103 1.21 0.74 11.01
C ILE A 103 -0.26 0.87 11.39
N THR A 104 -0.52 1.78 12.34
CA THR A 104 -1.88 2.26 12.67
C THR A 104 -1.90 3.79 12.74
N GLY A 105 -3.10 4.37 12.73
CA GLY A 105 -3.29 5.82 12.90
C GLY A 105 -3.66 6.59 11.63
N LEU A 106 -4.03 5.86 10.57
CA LEU A 106 -4.67 6.43 9.38
C LEU A 106 -6.16 6.71 9.64
N ASN A 107 -6.70 7.72 8.96
CA ASN A 107 -8.11 8.10 9.04
C ASN A 107 -9.05 7.16 8.26
N GLY A 108 -8.51 6.35 7.35
CA GLY A 108 -9.21 5.38 6.52
C GLY A 108 -8.32 4.19 6.18
N VAL A 109 -8.89 3.18 5.52
CA VAL A 109 -8.14 2.01 5.06
C VAL A 109 -7.64 2.30 3.63
N PRO A 110 -6.32 2.42 3.40
CA PRO A 110 -5.78 2.65 2.06
C PRO A 110 -5.94 1.43 1.16
N GLU A 111 -5.74 1.58 -0.15
CA GLU A 111 -5.75 0.46 -1.08
C GLU A 111 -4.38 -0.20 -1.20
N ALA A 112 -4.36 -1.50 -1.52
CA ALA A 112 -3.10 -2.20 -1.79
C ALA A 112 -2.46 -1.64 -3.08
N GLY A 113 -1.16 -1.36 -3.03
CA GLY A 113 -0.43 -0.70 -4.11
C GLY A 113 -0.41 0.83 -4.02
N ASP A 114 -1.18 1.45 -3.12
CA ASP A 114 -1.10 2.89 -2.90
C ASP A 114 0.29 3.30 -2.42
N HIS A 115 0.74 4.45 -2.90
CA HIS A 115 2.02 5.01 -2.50
C HIS A 115 1.85 5.87 -1.26
N PHE A 116 2.82 5.81 -0.36
CA PHE A 116 2.87 6.69 0.80
C PHE A 116 4.09 7.59 0.79
N VAL A 117 3.94 8.76 1.41
CA VAL A 117 5.01 9.72 1.65
C VAL A 117 4.84 10.33 3.04
N VAL A 118 5.95 10.43 3.77
CA VAL A 118 6.07 11.16 5.04
C VAL A 118 6.43 12.62 4.77
N PHE A 119 5.85 13.50 5.58
CA PHE A 119 6.10 14.93 5.54
C PHE A 119 6.77 15.38 6.84
N ASP A 120 7.41 16.55 6.81
CA ASP A 120 7.99 17.15 8.01
C ASP A 120 6.92 17.74 8.94
N ASP A 121 5.85 18.29 8.34
CA ASP A 121 4.80 19.02 9.04
C ASP A 121 3.43 18.35 8.90
N GLU A 122 2.75 18.13 10.04
CA GLU A 122 1.39 17.56 10.08
C GLU A 122 0.37 18.41 9.32
N LYS A 123 0.52 19.74 9.35
CA LYS A 123 -0.38 20.66 8.64
C LYS A 123 -0.31 20.47 7.13
N THR A 124 0.91 20.32 6.60
CA THR A 124 1.16 20.12 5.17
C THR A 124 0.67 18.76 4.72
N ALA A 125 0.96 17.71 5.50
CA ALA A 125 0.45 16.36 5.25
C ALA A 125 -1.08 16.33 5.20
N ARG A 126 -1.73 16.95 6.19
CA ARG A 126 -3.20 17.01 6.26
C ARG A 126 -3.79 17.74 5.06
N ALA A 127 -3.26 18.92 4.70
CA ALA A 127 -3.75 19.67 3.55
C ALA A 127 -3.62 18.87 2.24
N ALA A 128 -2.48 18.20 2.03
CA ALA A 128 -2.25 17.35 0.85
C ALA A 128 -3.18 16.13 0.83
N GLY A 129 -3.39 15.49 1.99
CA GLY A 129 -4.29 14.36 2.15
C GLY A 129 -5.75 14.74 1.91
N GLU A 130 -6.22 15.85 2.48
CA GLU A 130 -7.59 16.37 2.28
C GLU A 130 -7.87 16.72 0.82
N GLU A 131 -6.90 17.33 0.12
CA GLU A 131 -7.03 17.62 -1.31
C GLU A 131 -7.17 16.34 -2.13
N ARG A 132 -6.35 15.31 -1.86
CA ARG A 132 -6.40 14.02 -2.55
C ARG A 132 -7.71 13.28 -2.28
N ALA A 133 -8.13 13.20 -1.03
CA ALA A 133 -9.40 12.61 -0.62
C ALA A 133 -10.58 13.26 -1.35
N LYS A 134 -10.63 14.60 -1.36
CA LYS A 134 -11.68 15.35 -2.05
C LYS A 134 -11.70 15.07 -3.56
N ARG A 135 -10.53 15.04 -4.20
CA ARG A 135 -10.42 14.74 -5.63
C ARG A 135 -10.92 13.33 -5.94
N ALA A 136 -10.57 12.34 -5.12
CA ALA A 136 -11.03 10.95 -5.27
C ALA A 136 -12.56 10.85 -5.13
N GLU A 137 -13.15 11.54 -4.14
CA GLU A 137 -14.61 11.61 -3.99
C GLU A 137 -15.31 12.26 -5.20
N ASP A 138 -14.76 13.35 -5.72
CA ASP A 138 -15.33 14.06 -6.87
C ASP A 138 -15.26 13.18 -8.13
N GLU A 139 -14.17 12.45 -8.35
CA GLU A 139 -14.04 11.48 -9.44
C GLU A 139 -15.06 10.33 -9.31
N LYS A 140 -15.25 9.79 -8.10
CA LYS A 140 -16.25 8.75 -7.83
C LYS A 140 -17.66 9.27 -8.11
N ARG A 141 -17.97 10.50 -7.72
CA ARG A 141 -19.26 11.15 -8.05
C ARG A 141 -19.45 11.29 -9.55
N ARG A 142 -18.42 11.73 -10.29
CA ARG A 142 -18.47 11.88 -11.76
C ARG A 142 -18.72 10.55 -12.49
N ARG A 143 -18.09 9.46 -12.04
CA ARG A 143 -18.34 8.12 -12.59
C ARG A 143 -19.79 7.68 -12.38
N THR A 144 -20.38 8.05 -11.26
CA THR A 144 -21.77 7.69 -10.91
C THR A 144 -22.80 8.60 -11.59
N SER A 145 -22.45 9.85 -11.90
CA SER A 145 -23.37 10.83 -12.51
C SER A 145 -23.58 10.64 -14.02
N HIS A 146 -22.90 9.70 -14.67
CA HIS A 146 -23.05 9.45 -16.11
C HIS A 146 -24.29 8.59 -16.45
N VAL A 147 -25.30 8.59 -15.59
CA VAL A 147 -26.60 7.99 -15.86
C VAL A 147 -27.51 9.10 -16.39
N THR A 148 -27.54 9.28 -17.71
CA THR A 148 -28.47 10.20 -18.39
C THR A 148 -29.86 9.58 -18.47
N LEU A 149 -30.91 10.42 -18.56
CA LEU A 149 -32.30 9.95 -18.74
C LEU A 149 -32.44 9.03 -19.96
N ASP A 150 -31.71 9.33 -21.05
CA ASP A 150 -31.70 8.51 -22.26
C ASP A 150 -31.15 7.09 -22.01
N ASN A 151 -30.07 6.96 -21.24
CA ASN A 151 -29.49 5.66 -20.87
C ASN A 151 -30.37 4.88 -19.86
N LEU A 152 -31.12 5.58 -19.01
CA LEU A 152 -32.08 4.96 -18.08
C LEU A 152 -33.26 4.32 -18.83
N PHE A 153 -33.78 4.98 -19.87
CA PHE A 153 -34.85 4.42 -20.69
C PHE A 153 -34.38 3.21 -21.51
N ASP A 154 -33.15 3.23 -22.02
CA ASP A 154 -32.56 2.09 -22.75
C ASP A 154 -32.24 0.90 -21.84
N THR A 155 -31.83 1.13 -20.59
CA THR A 155 -31.63 0.07 -19.59
C THR A 155 -32.96 -0.51 -19.09
N MET A 156 -34.01 0.30 -18.93
CA MET A 156 -35.36 -0.19 -18.61
C MET A 156 -36.00 -0.97 -19.78
N LYS A 157 -35.77 -0.56 -21.04
CA LYS A 157 -36.28 -1.27 -22.23
C LYS A 157 -35.60 -2.62 -22.49
N LYS A 158 -34.39 -2.84 -21.99
CA LYS A 158 -33.62 -4.08 -22.20
C LYS A 158 -34.15 -5.31 -21.45
N GLY A 159 -35.23 -5.18 -20.67
CA GLY A 159 -35.92 -6.32 -20.07
C GLY A 159 -35.13 -6.98 -18.95
N GLU A 160 -35.84 -7.76 -18.14
CA GLU A 160 -35.40 -8.46 -16.94
C GLU A 160 -34.15 -9.34 -17.15
N MET A 161 -32.96 -8.73 -17.19
CA MET A 161 -31.74 -9.49 -16.91
C MET A 161 -31.78 -9.87 -15.43
N LYS A 162 -31.89 -11.18 -15.16
CA LYS A 162 -31.78 -11.73 -13.80
C LYS A 162 -30.40 -11.37 -13.25
N SER A 163 -30.34 -10.35 -12.41
CA SER A 163 -29.16 -9.99 -11.65
C SER A 163 -29.26 -10.61 -10.26
N LEU A 164 -28.18 -11.24 -9.81
CA LEU A 164 -28.03 -11.65 -8.42
C LEU A 164 -27.03 -10.69 -7.78
N PRO A 165 -27.49 -9.70 -6.99
CA PRO A 165 -26.57 -8.85 -6.25
C PRO A 165 -25.86 -9.69 -5.19
N ILE A 166 -24.53 -9.70 -5.24
CA ILE A 166 -23.69 -10.36 -4.24
C ILE A 166 -23.08 -9.26 -3.37
N ILE A 167 -23.15 -9.43 -2.05
CA ILE A 167 -22.41 -8.64 -1.08
C ILE A 167 -21.25 -9.52 -0.62
N ILE A 168 -20.02 -9.04 -0.80
CA ILE A 168 -18.78 -9.70 -0.37
C ILE A 168 -18.30 -9.05 0.92
#